data_AF-A0A941SW39-F1
#
_entry.id   AF-A0A941SW39-F1
#
_cell.length_a   1.000
_cell.length_b   1.000
_cell.length_c   1.000
_cell.angle_alpha   90.00
_cell.angle_beta   90.00
_cell.angle_gamma   90.00
#
_symmetry.space_group_name_H-M   'P 1'
#
loop_
_entity.id
_entity.type
_entity.pdbx_description
1 polymer ?
#
loop_
_entity_poly.entity_id
_entity_poly.type
_entity_poly.pdbx_seq_one_letter_code
_entity_poly.pdbx_strand_id
1 'polypeptide(L)'
;MDKNVHRVTGKTFIVAANGIESPRLLLLSKSDKFKHGLANEYDQVGRHLMDHPSTSLTFDADEDVWLGRGPQSPSSINHMRDGAFRAEHAPYRLDFTNISRVDGATNALLKAGVYGKEFADKLHRAAAREMNVKTVLEVLPHPDNRIDL
;
A
#
# COMPACT_ATOMS: atom_id res chain seq x y z
N MET A 1 -15.36 -19.78 16.85
CA MET A 1 -15.85 -19.97 15.46
C MET A 1 -15.74 -21.45 15.15
N ASP A 2 -16.85 -22.08 14.76
CA ASP A 2 -16.90 -23.52 14.49
C ASP A 2 -16.12 -23.85 13.21
N LYS A 3 -15.17 -24.80 13.30
CA LYS A 3 -14.28 -25.22 12.21
C LYS A 3 -14.92 -26.29 11.32
N ASN A 4 -16.19 -26.10 10.96
CA ASN A 4 -16.92 -27.06 10.14
C ASN A 4 -16.40 -27.03 8.69
N VAL A 5 -16.26 -28.22 8.10
CA VAL A 5 -15.77 -28.38 6.73
C VAL A 5 -16.95 -28.54 5.78
N HIS A 6 -16.94 -27.80 4.68
CA HIS A 6 -17.98 -27.84 3.65
C HIS A 6 -17.37 -28.14 2.28
N ARG A 7 -18.14 -28.82 1.41
CA ARG A 7 -17.76 -29.10 0.02
C ARG A 7 -18.74 -28.41 -0.92
N VAL A 8 -18.21 -27.66 -1.88
CA VAL A 8 -18.98 -26.98 -2.93
C VAL A 8 -18.59 -27.55 -4.29
N THR A 9 -19.56 -27.76 -5.18
CA THR A 9 -19.34 -28.29 -6.54
C THR A 9 -19.85 -27.32 -7.60
N GLY A 10 -19.23 -27.34 -8.78
CA GLY A 10 -19.55 -26.45 -9.90
C GLY A 10 -18.84 -26.88 -11.17
N LYS A 11 -19.29 -26.36 -12.32
CA LYS A 11 -18.67 -26.62 -13.63
C LYS A 11 -17.39 -25.80 -13.83
N THR A 12 -17.35 -24.61 -13.24
CA THR A 12 -16.26 -23.64 -13.37
C THR A 12 -15.98 -23.01 -12.02
N PHE A 13 -14.71 -22.76 -11.72
CA PHE A 13 -14.24 -22.08 -10.52
C PHE A 13 -13.37 -20.89 -10.91
N ILE A 14 -13.54 -19.76 -10.21
CA ILE A 14 -12.72 -18.55 -10.38
C ILE A 14 -12.05 -18.28 -9.04
N VAL A 15 -10.71 -18.15 -9.04
CA VAL A 15 -9.94 -17.78 -7.86
C VAL A 15 -9.77 -16.26 -7.86
N ALA A 16 -10.37 -15.58 -6.89
CA ALA A 16 -10.40 -14.13 -6.81
C ALA A 16 -10.35 -13.64 -5.35
N ALA A 17 -9.42 -14.16 -4.55
CA ALA A 17 -9.22 -13.70 -3.17
C ALA A 17 -8.44 -12.38 -3.15
N ASN A 18 -7.11 -12.44 -3.22
CA ASN A 18 -6.22 -11.30 -3.44
C ASN A 18 -4.84 -11.81 -3.92
N GLY A 19 -3.83 -10.93 -4.05
CA GLY A 19 -2.48 -11.29 -4.48
C GLY A 19 -1.73 -12.25 -3.54
N ILE A 20 -2.22 -12.46 -2.31
CA ILE A 20 -1.62 -13.31 -1.28
C ILE A 20 -2.42 -14.60 -1.08
N GLU A 21 -3.72 -14.48 -0.84
CA GLU A 21 -4.58 -15.62 -0.51
C GLU A 21 -4.94 -16.47 -1.73
N SER A 22 -4.94 -15.90 -2.93
CA SER A 22 -5.12 -16.69 -4.16
C SER A 22 -3.97 -17.68 -4.39
N PRO A 23 -2.68 -17.26 -4.43
CA PRO A 23 -1.59 -18.23 -4.56
C PRO A 23 -1.51 -19.16 -3.36
N ARG A 24 -1.77 -18.68 -2.13
CA ARG A 24 -1.80 -19.56 -0.94
C ARG A 24 -2.84 -20.67 -1.05
N LEU A 25 -4.06 -20.38 -1.50
CA LEU A 25 -5.11 -21.38 -1.72
C LEU A 25 -4.68 -22.44 -2.74
N LEU A 26 -4.05 -22.02 -3.84
CA LEU A 26 -3.55 -22.92 -4.88
C LEU A 26 -2.39 -23.80 -4.37
N LEU A 27 -1.46 -23.23 -3.62
CA LEU A 27 -0.34 -23.95 -2.99
C LEU A 27 -0.82 -24.95 -1.93
N LEU A 28 -1.86 -24.62 -1.15
CA LEU A 28 -2.51 -25.52 -0.20
C LEU A 28 -3.23 -26.70 -0.87
N SER A 29 -3.53 -26.60 -2.17
CA SER A 29 -4.26 -27.62 -2.94
C SER A 29 -3.39 -28.80 -3.39
N LYS A 30 -2.30 -29.10 -2.67
CA LYS A 30 -1.43 -30.26 -2.94
C LYS A 30 -2.24 -31.55 -2.84
N SER A 31 -2.10 -32.41 -3.85
CA SER A 31 -2.77 -33.71 -3.93
C SER A 31 -1.97 -34.66 -4.83
N ASP A 32 -2.41 -35.90 -4.97
CA ASP A 32 -1.74 -36.85 -5.87
C ASP A 32 -1.71 -36.42 -7.33
N LYS A 33 -2.73 -35.69 -7.77
CA LYS A 33 -2.76 -35.11 -9.12
C LYS A 33 -1.95 -33.83 -9.23
N PHE A 34 -1.86 -33.05 -8.15
CA PHE A 34 -1.21 -31.74 -8.12
C PHE A 34 -0.12 -31.70 -7.05
N LYS A 35 1.03 -32.34 -7.33
CA LYS A 35 2.10 -32.56 -6.34
C LYS A 35 2.69 -31.26 -5.76
N HIS A 36 2.67 -30.17 -6.52
CA HIS A 36 3.18 -28.86 -6.12
C HIS A 36 2.09 -27.82 -5.82
N GLY A 37 0.82 -28.24 -5.76
CA GLY A 37 -0.34 -27.36 -5.68
C GLY A 37 -1.02 -27.18 -7.04
N LEU A 38 -2.29 -26.79 -7.03
CA LEU A 38 -3.07 -26.59 -8.25
C LEU A 38 -2.44 -25.47 -9.10
N ALA A 39 -2.33 -25.68 -10.41
CA ALA A 39 -1.74 -24.74 -11.37
C ALA A 39 -0.25 -24.40 -11.12
N ASN A 40 0.46 -25.17 -10.28
CA ASN A 40 1.84 -24.89 -9.91
C ASN A 40 2.86 -25.90 -10.47
N GLU A 41 2.64 -26.40 -11.69
CA GLU A 41 3.55 -27.36 -12.34
C GLU A 41 4.95 -26.76 -12.62
N TYR A 42 5.01 -25.45 -12.85
CA TYR A 42 6.25 -24.71 -13.18
C TYR A 42 6.80 -23.88 -12.00
N ASP A 43 6.33 -24.15 -10.77
CA ASP A 43 6.73 -23.42 -9.56
C ASP A 43 6.63 -21.88 -9.70
N GLN A 44 5.57 -21.39 -10.33
CA GLN A 44 5.32 -19.94 -10.52
C GLN A 44 4.27 -19.39 -9.57
N VAL A 45 3.42 -20.24 -8.97
CA VAL A 45 2.38 -19.78 -8.06
C VAL A 45 3.03 -19.22 -6.79
N GLY A 46 2.67 -17.98 -6.47
CA GLY A 46 3.20 -17.26 -5.32
C GLY A 46 4.51 -16.52 -5.57
N ARG A 47 5.22 -16.78 -6.69
CA ARG A 47 6.44 -16.06 -7.06
C ARG A 47 6.14 -14.74 -7.77
N HIS A 48 7.19 -13.93 -7.95
CA HIS A 48 7.12 -12.60 -8.58
C HIS A 48 6.18 -11.65 -7.85
N LEU A 49 6.14 -11.77 -6.52
CA LEU A 49 5.38 -10.85 -5.70
C LEU A 49 5.93 -9.44 -5.91
N MET A 50 5.03 -8.55 -6.30
CA MET A 50 5.31 -7.14 -6.53
C MET A 50 4.36 -6.31 -5.66
N ASP A 51 4.89 -5.21 -5.16
CA ASP A 51 4.13 -4.10 -4.59
C ASP A 51 4.84 -2.82 -5.00
N HIS A 52 4.42 -1.67 -4.48
CA HIS A 52 5.09 -0.40 -4.67
C HIS A 52 5.84 0.00 -3.39
N PRO A 53 7.15 -0.29 -3.29
CA PRO A 53 8.00 0.32 -2.28
C PRO A 53 7.79 1.83 -2.33
N SER A 54 7.56 2.41 -1.17
CA SER A 54 7.16 3.80 -1.05
C SER A 54 8.01 4.46 0.02
N THR A 55 8.42 5.70 -0.21
CA THR A 55 9.01 6.58 0.79
C THR A 55 8.19 7.86 0.84
N SER A 56 8.15 8.51 1.99
CA SER A 56 7.44 9.78 2.12
C SER A 56 8.27 10.83 2.81
N LEU A 57 7.91 12.09 2.54
CA LEU A 57 8.47 13.27 3.17
C LEU A 57 7.30 14.09 3.73
N THR A 58 7.41 14.47 5.00
CA THR A 58 6.50 15.43 5.65
C THR A 58 7.23 16.75 5.84
N PHE A 59 6.55 17.85 5.54
CA PHE A 59 7.10 19.21 5.62
C PHE A 59 5.98 20.24 5.82
N ASP A 60 6.30 21.43 6.30
CA ASP A 60 5.37 22.55 6.36
C ASP A 60 5.41 23.35 5.05
N ALA A 61 4.25 23.68 4.51
CA ALA A 61 4.12 24.64 3.42
C ALA A 61 4.28 26.09 3.90
N ASP A 62 4.73 26.97 3.01
CA ASP A 62 4.83 28.41 3.28
C ASP A 62 3.45 29.09 3.39
N GLU A 63 2.43 28.49 2.77
CA GLU A 63 1.05 28.97 2.73
C GLU A 63 0.09 28.00 3.43
N ASP A 64 -1.07 28.50 3.84
CA ASP A 64 -2.11 27.67 4.44
C ASP A 64 -2.84 26.85 3.37
N VAL A 65 -2.65 25.54 3.38
CA VAL A 65 -3.19 24.58 2.39
C VAL A 65 -4.39 23.79 2.91
N TRP A 66 -4.59 23.71 4.23
CA TRP A 66 -5.78 23.14 4.88
C TRP A 66 -6.18 21.75 4.36
N LEU A 67 -5.26 20.79 4.46
CA LEU A 67 -5.52 19.39 4.10
C LEU A 67 -6.71 18.83 4.89
N GLY A 68 -7.43 17.88 4.29
CA GLY A 68 -8.60 17.24 4.89
C GLY A 68 -9.94 17.73 4.32
N ARG A 69 -9.91 18.57 3.29
CA ARG A 69 -11.09 19.10 2.62
C ARG A 69 -11.26 18.41 1.26
N GLY A 70 -12.26 17.53 1.16
CA GLY A 70 -12.51 16.72 -0.03
C GLY A 70 -11.82 15.35 -0.01
N PRO A 71 -11.65 14.69 -1.18
CA PRO A 71 -11.04 13.37 -1.26
C PRO A 71 -9.59 13.35 -0.75
N GLN A 72 -9.18 12.23 -0.15
CA GLN A 72 -7.86 12.07 0.48
C GLN A 72 -6.67 12.01 -0.51
N SER A 73 -6.93 11.80 -1.80
CA SER A 73 -5.89 11.68 -2.83
C SER A 73 -6.36 12.39 -4.10
N PRO A 74 -6.29 13.73 -4.14
CA PRO A 74 -6.88 14.52 -5.21
C PRO A 74 -6.01 14.58 -6.47
N SER A 75 -4.68 14.45 -6.34
CA SER A 75 -3.74 14.65 -7.45
C SER A 75 -2.41 13.91 -7.26
N SER A 76 -1.68 13.76 -8.37
CA SER A 76 -0.35 13.14 -8.41
C SER A 76 0.49 13.72 -9.56
N ILE A 77 1.82 13.73 -9.39
CA ILE A 77 2.77 14.05 -10.45
C ILE A 77 3.20 12.74 -11.11
N ASN A 78 2.88 12.62 -12.40
CA ASN A 78 3.02 11.38 -13.17
C ASN A 78 4.17 11.41 -14.20
N HIS A 79 4.94 12.49 -14.25
CA HIS A 79 5.97 12.68 -15.28
C HIS A 79 7.03 11.57 -15.28
N MET A 80 7.37 11.01 -14.11
CA MET A 80 8.41 9.99 -13.95
C MET A 80 7.88 8.56 -14.10
N ARG A 81 6.69 8.38 -14.69
CA ARG A 81 6.13 7.05 -14.93
C ARG A 81 6.75 6.34 -16.12
N ASP A 82 7.33 7.07 -17.06
CA ASP A 82 7.92 6.49 -18.27
C ASP A 82 9.08 7.31 -18.82
N GLY A 83 9.96 6.65 -19.57
CA GLY A 83 11.13 7.25 -20.19
C GLY A 83 12.32 6.29 -20.29
N ALA A 84 13.33 6.66 -21.08
CA ALA A 84 14.51 5.81 -21.34
C ALA A 84 15.27 5.43 -20.06
N PHE A 85 15.22 6.26 -19.02
CA PHE A 85 15.85 5.99 -17.72
C PHE A 85 15.34 4.71 -17.05
N ARG A 86 14.17 4.17 -17.45
CA ARG A 86 13.61 2.94 -16.90
C ARG A 86 14.47 1.70 -17.16
N ALA A 87 15.40 1.78 -18.12
CA ALA A 87 16.39 0.73 -18.33
C ALA A 87 17.38 0.61 -17.16
N GLU A 88 17.56 1.67 -16.36
CA GLU A 88 18.57 1.75 -15.30
C GLU A 88 17.96 1.99 -13.92
N HIS A 89 16.78 2.63 -13.85
CA HIS A 89 16.15 3.02 -12.59
C HIS A 89 14.63 2.77 -12.58
N ALA A 90 14.08 2.52 -11.40
CA ALA A 90 12.64 2.33 -11.25
C ALA A 90 11.87 3.64 -11.57
N PRO A 91 10.84 3.60 -12.42
CA PRO A 91 9.90 4.71 -12.53
C PRO A 91 9.12 4.89 -11.23
N TYR A 92 8.56 6.09 -11.06
CA TYR A 92 7.73 6.41 -9.91
C TYR A 92 6.70 7.47 -10.25
N ARG A 93 5.70 7.61 -9.38
CA ARG A 93 4.88 8.81 -9.30
C ARG A 93 4.97 9.40 -7.89
N LEU A 94 4.68 10.69 -7.81
CA LEU A 94 4.55 11.41 -6.54
C LEU A 94 3.07 11.63 -6.24
N ASP A 95 2.62 11.15 -5.08
CA ASP A 95 1.25 11.34 -4.62
C ASP A 95 1.26 12.32 -3.43
N PHE A 96 0.43 13.37 -3.51
CA PHE A 96 0.20 14.28 -2.40
C PHE A 96 -1.06 13.85 -1.66
N THR A 97 -0.94 13.65 -0.36
CA THR A 97 -2.10 13.33 0.46
C THR A 97 -2.88 14.60 0.79
N ASN A 98 -4.20 14.47 0.83
CA ASN A 98 -5.12 15.47 1.36
C ASN A 98 -5.79 14.97 2.64
N ILE A 99 -5.17 14.02 3.35
CA ILE A 99 -5.65 13.56 4.66
C ILE A 99 -5.44 14.69 5.67
N SER A 100 -6.46 14.96 6.49
CA SER A 100 -6.40 15.94 7.58
C SER A 100 -5.24 15.64 8.52
N ARG A 101 -4.50 16.69 8.92
CA ARG A 101 -3.38 16.60 9.86
C ARG A 101 -3.81 16.67 11.32
N VAL A 102 -5.08 17.01 11.59
CA VAL A 102 -5.57 17.33 12.94
C VAL A 102 -5.35 16.17 13.91
N ASP A 103 -5.69 14.94 13.54
CA ASP A 103 -5.56 13.78 14.44
C ASP A 103 -4.09 13.47 14.75
N GLY A 104 -3.25 13.38 13.71
CA GLY A 104 -1.82 13.11 13.88
C GLY A 104 -1.12 14.18 14.72
N ALA A 105 -1.35 15.46 14.41
CA ALA A 105 -0.77 16.58 15.15
C ALA A 105 -1.28 16.65 16.60
N THR A 106 -2.58 16.41 16.83
CA THR A 106 -3.16 16.34 18.17
C THR A 106 -2.47 15.29 19.03
N ASN A 107 -2.37 14.06 18.51
CA ASN A 107 -1.73 12.96 19.24
C ASN A 107 -0.25 13.22 19.51
N ALA A 108 0.48 13.80 18.54
CA ALA A 108 1.88 14.18 18.72
C ALA A 108 2.08 15.25 19.80
N LEU A 109 1.25 16.30 19.79
CA LEU A 109 1.31 17.40 20.76
C LEU A 109 0.94 16.94 22.17
N LEU A 110 -0.10 16.12 22.32
CA LEU A 110 -0.48 15.54 23.62
C LEU A 110 0.64 14.66 24.18
N LYS A 111 1.26 13.82 23.35
CA LYS A 111 2.40 12.98 23.75
C LYS A 111 3.60 13.83 24.16
N ALA A 112 3.79 14.98 23.55
CA ALA A 112 4.82 15.95 23.91
C ALA A 112 4.46 16.79 25.16
N GLY A 113 3.29 16.59 25.78
CA GLY A 113 2.85 17.33 26.96
C GLY A 113 2.50 18.80 26.67
N VAL A 114 2.14 19.13 25.42
CA VAL A 114 1.74 20.48 25.03
C VAL A 114 0.24 20.65 25.29
N TYR A 115 -0.14 21.72 25.99
CA TYR A 115 -1.54 21.99 26.37
C TYR A 115 -1.90 23.48 26.22
N GLY A 116 -3.17 23.79 26.44
CA GLY A 116 -3.67 25.17 26.51
C GLY A 116 -3.50 25.94 25.20
N LYS A 117 -3.16 27.23 25.29
CA LYS A 117 -3.04 28.10 24.12
C LYS A 117 -1.94 27.63 23.15
N GLU A 118 -0.81 27.16 23.68
CA GLU A 118 0.29 26.67 22.85
C GLU A 118 -0.13 25.47 22.00
N PHE A 119 -0.91 24.56 22.59
CA PHE A 119 -1.50 23.43 21.85
C PHE A 119 -2.37 23.92 20.71
N ALA A 120 -3.28 24.86 20.97
CA ALA A 120 -4.19 25.38 19.96
C ALA A 120 -3.43 26.05 18.79
N ASP A 121 -2.41 26.86 19.10
CA ASP A 121 -1.60 27.55 18.11
C ASP A 121 -0.78 26.57 17.24
N LYS A 122 -0.14 25.58 17.87
CA LYS A 122 0.64 24.55 17.15
C LYS A 122 -0.25 23.62 16.32
N LEU A 123 -1.40 23.21 16.85
CA LEU A 123 -2.35 22.39 16.13
C LEU A 123 -2.91 23.13 14.92
N HIS A 124 -3.30 24.41 15.08
CA HIS A 124 -3.76 25.23 13.98
C HIS A 124 -2.71 25.34 12.88
N ARG A 125 -1.44 25.58 13.25
CA ARG A 125 -0.34 25.64 12.28
C ARG A 125 -0.16 24.33 11.53
N ALA A 126 -0.11 23.19 12.23
CA ALA A 126 0.05 21.88 11.61
C ALA A 126 -1.15 21.53 10.71
N ALA A 127 -2.38 21.80 11.16
CA ALA A 127 -3.60 21.60 10.39
C ALA A 127 -3.63 22.46 9.11
N ALA A 128 -3.10 23.68 9.19
CA ALA A 128 -3.05 24.59 8.06
C ALA A 128 -1.97 24.23 7.04
N ARG A 129 -0.80 23.76 7.49
CA ARG A 129 0.43 23.80 6.66
C ARG A 129 1.17 22.48 6.50
N GLU A 130 0.97 21.50 7.38
CA GLU A 130 1.73 20.25 7.28
C GLU A 130 1.25 19.46 6.05
N MET A 131 2.19 19.18 5.16
CA MET A 131 2.00 18.41 3.93
C MET A 131 2.78 17.11 3.99
N ASN A 132 2.34 16.13 3.22
CA ASN A 132 3.10 14.92 2.97
C ASN A 132 3.04 14.55 1.49
N VAL A 133 4.20 14.19 0.95
CA VAL A 133 4.36 13.64 -0.39
C VAL A 133 4.93 12.24 -0.26
N LYS A 134 4.42 11.30 -1.03
CA LYS A 134 4.96 9.94 -1.12
C LYS A 134 5.39 9.62 -2.54
N THR A 135 6.48 8.88 -2.67
CA THR A 135 6.85 8.16 -3.89
C THR A 135 6.18 6.78 -3.87
N VAL A 136 5.84 6.28 -5.05
CA VAL A 136 5.49 4.87 -5.24
C VAL A 136 6.33 4.36 -6.41
N LEU A 137 7.21 3.40 -6.15
CA LEU A 137 8.18 2.90 -7.12
C LEU A 137 7.71 1.59 -7.75
N GLU A 138 8.10 1.33 -8.99
CA GLU A 138 7.97 0.01 -9.62
C GLU A 138 9.01 -0.97 -9.05
N VAL A 139 8.61 -2.22 -8.87
CA VAL A 139 9.51 -3.35 -8.63
C VAL A 139 9.31 -4.34 -9.76
N LEU A 140 10.42 -4.79 -10.35
CA LEU A 140 10.39 -5.82 -11.39
C LEU A 140 10.04 -7.20 -10.81
N PRO A 141 9.44 -8.09 -11.60
CA PRO A 141 9.17 -9.45 -11.16
C PRO A 141 10.48 -10.15 -10.82
N HIS A 142 10.60 -10.59 -9.56
CA HIS A 142 11.73 -11.37 -9.09
C HIS A 142 11.23 -12.71 -8.54
N PRO A 143 11.74 -13.86 -9.02
CA PRO A 143 11.21 -15.17 -8.65
C PRO A 143 11.34 -15.47 -7.15
N ASP A 144 12.34 -14.89 -6.47
CA ASP A 144 12.55 -15.09 -5.03
C ASP A 144 11.63 -14.23 -4.15
N ASN A 145 11.03 -13.18 -4.70
CA ASN A 145 9.97 -12.46 -4.01
C ASN A 145 8.72 -13.32 -4.09
N ARG A 146 8.39 -14.02 -2.99
CA ARG A 146 7.31 -15.00 -3.03
C ARG A 146 6.48 -15.10 -1.76
N ILE A 147 5.25 -15.58 -1.96
CA ILE A 147 4.39 -16.16 -0.93
C ILE A 147 4.58 -17.68 -0.97
N ASP A 148 4.74 -18.28 0.20
CA ASP A 148 4.82 -19.73 0.40
C ASP A 148 3.99 -20.15 1.62
N LEU A 149 3.94 -21.46 1.89
CA LEU A 149 3.21 -22.06 3.02
C LEU A 149 4.00 -22.11 4.33
#